data_AF-A0A2S2NH14-F1
#
_entry.id   AF-A0A2S2NH14-F1
#
_cell.length_a   1.000
_cell.length_b   1.000
_cell.length_c   1.000
_cell.angle_alpha   90.00
_cell.angle_beta   90.00
_cell.angle_gamma   90.00
#
_symmetry.space_group_name_H-M   'P 1'
#
loop_
_entity.id
_entity.type
_entity.pdbx_description
1 polymer ?
#
loop_
_entity_poly.entity_id
_entity_poly.type
_entity_poly.pdbx_seq_one_letter_code
_entity_poly.pdbx_strand_id
1 'polypeptide(L)'
;MYTLLIGCPPFWHRKQMIMLRNIMEGKYTFNSPEWQDISEAPKDLIRKLLVLNPNERLTVDEALEHPFFNIKMFDQDIAPLKRTLSACSSKFNQISKLAKQIKVRPFNARKNFLYAILVVRVVIRLLQLLPCSTGKISIQLVKQDPYRHKILRKLTDAMAFRVYGHWIKKGEGQNRAALFENIHKTELKVIYMSNLSPSL
;
A
#
# COMPACT_ATOMS: atom_id res chain seq x y z
N MET A 1 -8.89 -11.75 1.48
CA MET A 1 -9.30 -12.97 0.75
C MET A 1 -10.82 -13.16 0.74
N TYR A 2 -11.49 -13.26 1.90
CA TYR A 2 -12.97 -13.35 1.98
C TYR A 2 -13.68 -12.30 1.10
N THR A 3 -13.36 -11.02 1.28
CA THR A 3 -13.92 -9.92 0.47
C THR A 3 -13.57 -10.00 -1.01
N LEU A 4 -12.44 -10.60 -1.38
CA LEU A 4 -12.03 -10.70 -2.79
C LEU A 4 -12.87 -11.74 -3.55
N LEU A 5 -13.33 -12.79 -2.86
CA LEU A 5 -14.10 -13.87 -3.46
C LEU A 5 -15.57 -13.49 -3.66
N ILE A 6 -16.18 -12.83 -2.67
CA ILE A 6 -17.62 -12.55 -2.68
C ILE A 6 -17.99 -11.05 -2.69
N GLY A 7 -17.02 -10.15 -2.59
CA GLY A 7 -17.25 -8.70 -2.58
C GLY A 7 -17.76 -8.11 -1.26
N CYS A 8 -17.99 -8.92 -0.22
CA CYS A 8 -18.53 -8.49 1.07
C CYS A 8 -17.58 -8.78 2.25
N PRO A 9 -17.59 -7.98 3.35
CA PRO A 9 -16.74 -8.22 4.51
C PRO A 9 -17.23 -9.41 5.35
N PRO A 10 -16.34 -10.18 6.01
CA PRO A 10 -16.71 -11.37 6.80
C PRO A 10 -17.55 -11.07 8.05
N PHE A 11 -17.39 -9.91 8.67
CA PHE A 11 -18.07 -9.54 9.92
C PHE A 11 -19.17 -8.49 9.73
N TRP A 12 -19.64 -8.28 8.50
CA TRP A 12 -20.55 -7.18 8.19
C TRP A 12 -21.89 -7.31 8.92
N HIS A 13 -22.35 -6.20 9.53
CA HIS A 13 -23.66 -6.11 10.13
C HIS A 13 -24.13 -4.64 10.18
N ARG A 14 -25.45 -4.40 10.03
CA ARG A 14 -26.04 -3.04 10.02
C ARG A 14 -25.82 -2.29 11.33
N LYS A 15 -25.87 -3.01 12.46
CA LYS A 15 -25.57 -2.48 13.81
C LYS A 15 -24.08 -2.68 14.14
N GLN A 16 -23.35 -1.60 14.38
CA GLN A 16 -21.91 -1.62 14.66
C GLN A 16 -21.55 -2.47 15.89
N MET A 17 -22.35 -2.46 16.95
CA MET A 17 -22.10 -3.26 18.15
C MET A 17 -22.08 -4.77 17.88
N ILE A 18 -22.92 -5.24 16.95
CA ILE A 18 -22.97 -6.66 16.58
C ILE A 18 -21.78 -7.03 15.70
N MET A 19 -21.37 -6.15 14.79
CA MET A 19 -20.14 -6.32 14.00
C MET A 19 -18.91 -6.48 14.90
N LEU A 20 -18.75 -5.59 15.88
CA LEU A 20 -17.63 -5.67 16.84
C LEU A 20 -17.68 -6.96 17.66
N ARG A 21 -18.86 -7.36 18.14
CA ARG A 21 -19.04 -8.64 18.83
C ARG A 21 -18.63 -9.82 17.93
N ASN A 22 -19.03 -9.82 16.66
CA ASN A 22 -18.66 -10.88 15.72
C ASN A 22 -17.15 -10.93 15.47
N ILE A 23 -16.46 -9.79 15.45
CA ILE A 23 -14.99 -9.73 15.35
C ILE A 23 -14.36 -10.34 16.60
N MET A 24 -14.83 -9.94 17.79
CA MET A 24 -14.32 -10.45 19.07
C MET A 24 -14.56 -11.95 19.25
N GLU A 25 -15.67 -12.45 18.72
CA GLU A 25 -16.03 -13.87 18.78
C GLU A 25 -15.50 -14.67 17.57
N GLY A 26 -14.88 -14.02 16.59
CA GLY A 26 -14.45 -14.66 15.34
C GLY A 26 -15.60 -15.27 14.53
N LYS A 27 -16.84 -14.79 14.68
CA LYS A 27 -18.03 -15.36 14.05
C LYS A 27 -18.26 -14.81 12.65
N TYR A 28 -18.15 -15.68 11.66
CA TYR A 28 -18.54 -15.43 10.26
C TYR A 28 -19.07 -16.74 9.66
N THR A 29 -19.82 -16.66 8.56
CA THR A 29 -20.52 -17.82 7.97
C THR A 29 -20.32 -17.90 6.47
N PHE A 30 -20.30 -19.11 5.93
CA PHE A 30 -20.25 -19.39 4.48
C PHE A 30 -21.61 -19.76 3.90
N ASN A 31 -22.71 -19.43 4.59
CA ASN A 31 -24.06 -19.91 4.26
C ASN A 31 -24.76 -19.07 3.19
N SER A 32 -24.09 -18.04 2.69
CA SER A 32 -24.61 -17.12 1.68
C SER A 32 -24.65 -17.80 0.30
N PRO A 33 -25.64 -17.54 -0.55
CA PRO A 33 -25.73 -18.16 -1.89
C PRO A 33 -24.49 -17.93 -2.74
N GLU A 34 -23.77 -16.82 -2.54
CA GLU A 34 -22.51 -16.49 -3.23
C GLU A 34 -21.39 -17.51 -2.96
N TRP A 35 -21.49 -18.30 -1.90
CA TRP A 35 -20.52 -19.36 -1.56
C TRP A 35 -20.86 -20.72 -2.17
N GLN A 36 -22.01 -20.88 -2.83
CA GLN A 36 -22.42 -22.18 -3.41
C GLN A 36 -21.47 -22.63 -4.53
N ASP A 37 -21.04 -21.69 -5.37
CA ASP A 37 -20.17 -21.98 -6.53
C ASP A 37 -18.67 -22.01 -6.18
N ILE A 38 -18.31 -21.68 -4.94
CA ILE A 38 -16.92 -21.60 -4.49
C ILE A 38 -16.48 -22.93 -3.88
N SER A 39 -15.34 -23.44 -4.36
CA SER A 39 -14.73 -24.69 -3.88
C SER A 39 -14.35 -24.63 -2.39
N GLU A 40 -14.10 -25.79 -1.78
CA GLU A 40 -13.81 -25.87 -0.34
C GLU A 40 -12.40 -25.40 0.03
N ALA A 41 -11.43 -25.52 -0.87
CA ALA A 41 -10.04 -25.11 -0.64
C ALA A 41 -9.87 -23.63 -0.19
N PRO A 42 -10.49 -22.62 -0.83
CA PRO A 42 -10.45 -21.24 -0.34
C PRO A 42 -11.19 -21.06 0.99
N LYS A 43 -12.31 -21.77 1.21
CA LYS A 43 -13.08 -21.69 2.47
C LYS A 43 -12.23 -22.18 3.64
N ASP A 44 -11.52 -23.30 3.47
CA ASP A 44 -10.60 -23.85 4.45
C ASP A 44 -9.45 -22.89 4.78
N LEU A 45 -8.84 -22.28 3.76
CA LEU A 45 -7.78 -21.29 3.96
C LEU A 45 -8.28 -20.06 4.74
N ILE A 46 -9.50 -19.58 4.46
CA ILE A 46 -10.10 -18.48 5.25
C ILE A 46 -10.28 -18.90 6.71
N ARG A 47 -10.70 -20.14 6.99
CA ARG A 47 -10.84 -20.64 8.37
C ARG A 47 -9.55 -20.61 9.16
N LYS A 48 -8.43 -20.94 8.52
CA LYS A 48 -7.12 -20.95 9.16
C LYS A 48 -6.50 -19.54 9.30
N LEU A 49 -6.95 -18.57 8.49
CA LEU A 49 -6.50 -17.17 8.55
C LEU A 49 -7.32 -16.32 9.54
N LEU A 50 -8.63 -16.53 9.63
CA LEU A 50 -9.54 -15.76 10.48
C LEU A 50 -9.77 -16.41 11.85
N VAL A 51 -8.67 -16.87 12.48
CA VAL A 51 -8.69 -17.45 13.84
C VAL A 51 -8.47 -16.36 14.89
N LEU A 52 -9.19 -16.47 16.01
CA LEU A 52 -9.12 -15.55 17.15
C LEU A 52 -7.75 -15.63 17.84
N ASN A 53 -7.29 -16.85 18.13
CA ASN A 53 -5.98 -17.11 18.72
C ASN A 53 -4.87 -16.89 17.67
N PRO A 54 -3.93 -15.97 17.91
CA PRO A 54 -2.86 -15.69 16.94
C PRO A 54 -1.87 -16.85 16.78
N ASN A 55 -1.72 -17.71 17.81
CA ASN A 55 -0.81 -18.85 17.78
C ASN A 55 -1.35 -20.03 16.95
N GLU A 56 -2.67 -20.10 16.78
CA GLU A 56 -3.34 -21.08 15.92
C GLU A 56 -3.52 -20.57 14.49
N ARG A 57 -3.25 -19.27 14.27
CA ARG A 57 -3.37 -18.65 12.97
C ARG A 57 -2.21 -19.09 12.11
N LEU A 58 -2.56 -19.51 10.91
CA LEU A 58 -1.60 -19.96 9.93
C LEU A 58 -0.56 -18.87 9.61
N THR A 59 0.71 -19.25 9.56
CA THR A 59 1.79 -18.35 9.15
C THR A 59 1.75 -18.08 7.65
N VAL A 60 2.50 -17.08 7.19
CA VAL A 60 2.53 -16.71 5.76
C VAL A 60 3.08 -17.86 4.91
N ASP A 61 4.15 -18.51 5.36
CA ASP A 61 4.80 -19.60 4.61
C ASP A 61 3.85 -20.80 4.50
N GLU A 62 3.23 -21.20 5.61
CA GLU A 62 2.20 -22.24 5.62
C GLU A 62 0.99 -21.86 4.73
N ALA A 63 0.65 -20.57 4.65
CA ALA A 63 -0.50 -20.11 3.86
C ALA A 63 -0.23 -20.24 2.37
N LEU A 64 1.01 -19.99 1.95
CA LEU A 64 1.45 -20.15 0.57
C LEU A 64 1.52 -21.62 0.15
N GLU A 65 1.79 -22.54 1.09
CA GLU A 65 1.80 -23.98 0.85
C GLU A 65 0.39 -24.61 0.80
N HIS A 66 -0.66 -23.84 1.14
CA HIS A 66 -2.03 -24.33 1.19
C HIS A 66 -2.52 -24.89 -0.16
N PRO A 67 -3.32 -25.99 -0.19
CA PRO A 67 -3.89 -26.56 -1.42
C PRO A 67 -4.56 -25.56 -2.35
N PHE A 68 -5.09 -24.46 -1.81
CA PHE A 68 -5.68 -23.36 -2.58
C PHE A 68 -4.71 -22.77 -3.61
N PHE A 69 -3.43 -22.58 -3.26
CA PHE A 69 -2.39 -22.08 -4.17
C PHE A 69 -1.70 -23.21 -4.95
N ASN A 70 -1.79 -24.44 -4.46
CA ASN A 70 -1.21 -25.64 -5.08
C ASN A 70 -2.11 -26.28 -6.15
N ILE A 71 -3.26 -25.68 -6.49
CA ILE A 71 -4.02 -26.07 -7.67
C ILE A 71 -3.13 -25.78 -8.87
N LYS A 72 -2.47 -26.84 -9.37
CA LYS A 72 -1.90 -26.89 -10.71
C LYS A 72 -3.07 -26.74 -11.67
N MET A 73 -3.47 -25.50 -11.93
CA MET A 73 -4.28 -25.17 -13.09
C MET A 73 -3.54 -25.80 -14.27
N PHE A 74 -4.20 -26.75 -14.95
CA PHE A 74 -3.75 -27.35 -16.21
C PHE A 74 -2.92 -26.33 -17.00
N ASP A 75 -1.70 -26.73 -17.40
CA ASP A 75 -0.75 -26.02 -18.26
C ASP A 75 -1.33 -24.84 -19.06
N GLN A 76 -1.66 -23.74 -18.40
CA GLN A 76 -1.64 -22.45 -19.05
C GLN A 76 -0.16 -22.12 -19.05
N ASP A 77 0.49 -22.28 -20.20
CA ASP A 77 1.90 -21.94 -20.39
C ASP A 77 2.22 -20.60 -19.71
N ILE A 78 2.70 -20.65 -18.46
CA ILE A 78 3.23 -19.50 -17.73
C ILE A 78 4.69 -19.29 -18.17
N ALA A 79 5.21 -20.12 -19.08
CA ALA A 79 6.51 -19.97 -19.71
C ALA A 79 6.79 -18.53 -20.22
N PRO A 80 5.82 -17.80 -20.80
CA PRO A 80 6.01 -16.39 -21.19
C PRO A 80 6.21 -15.47 -19.96
N LEU A 81 5.40 -15.64 -18.91
CA LEU A 81 5.49 -14.84 -17.67
C LEU A 81 6.75 -15.16 -16.86
N LYS A 82 7.11 -16.44 -16.75
CA LYS A 82 8.34 -16.91 -16.09
C LYS A 82 9.59 -16.40 -16.82
N ARG A 83 9.56 -16.26 -18.16
CA ARG A 83 10.63 -15.60 -18.93
C ARG A 83 10.79 -14.13 -18.57
N THR A 84 9.69 -13.41 -18.35
CA THR A 84 9.73 -11.97 -18.02
C THR A 84 10.10 -11.70 -16.56
N LEU A 85 9.71 -12.59 -15.66
CA LEU A 85 9.93 -12.48 -14.21
C LEU A 85 11.18 -13.23 -13.72
N SER A 86 11.86 -13.98 -14.59
CA SER A 86 13.11 -14.65 -14.27
C SER A 86 14.16 -13.63 -13.81
N ALA A 87 14.48 -13.67 -12.52
CA ALA A 87 15.48 -12.83 -11.86
C ALA A 87 16.93 -13.03 -12.37
N CYS A 88 17.15 -13.93 -13.34
CA CYS A 88 18.49 -14.36 -13.77
C CYS A 88 18.80 -14.27 -15.27
N SER A 89 18.07 -13.52 -16.10
CA SER A 89 18.50 -13.35 -17.51
C SER A 89 19.14 -11.98 -17.76
N SER A 90 20.48 -11.96 -17.82
CA SER A 90 21.38 -10.91 -18.36
C SER A 90 22.13 -9.93 -17.44
N LYS A 91 22.13 -10.08 -16.11
CA LYS A 91 22.90 -9.13 -15.27
C LYS A 91 24.42 -9.30 -15.29
N PHE A 92 24.96 -10.47 -15.64
CA PHE A 92 26.43 -10.63 -15.76
C PHE A 92 27.00 -10.15 -17.11
N ASN A 93 26.14 -9.81 -18.08
CA ASN A 93 26.54 -9.34 -19.41
C ASN A 93 26.34 -7.82 -19.61
N GLN A 94 25.92 -7.09 -18.58
CA GLN A 94 25.65 -5.65 -18.69
C GLN A 94 26.95 -4.85 -18.77
N ILE A 95 27.96 -5.17 -17.95
CA ILE A 95 29.25 -4.45 -17.94
C ILE A 95 30.01 -4.70 -19.24
N SER A 96 30.02 -5.94 -19.75
CA SER A 96 30.65 -6.30 -21.03
C SER A 96 29.92 -5.70 -22.24
N LYS A 97 28.57 -5.68 -22.26
CA LYS A 97 27.78 -4.96 -23.30
C LYS A 97 28.01 -3.45 -23.24
N LEU A 98 28.03 -2.86 -22.05
CA LEU A 98 28.27 -1.44 -21.86
C LEU A 98 29.68 -1.07 -22.31
N ALA A 99 30.69 -1.87 -21.96
CA ALA A 99 32.07 -1.68 -22.44
C ALA A 99 32.17 -1.76 -23.97
N LYS A 100 31.43 -2.68 -24.61
CA LYS A 100 31.36 -2.80 -26.07
C LYS A 100 30.63 -1.62 -26.73
N GLN A 101 29.61 -1.06 -26.09
CA GLN A 101 28.89 0.15 -26.55
C GLN A 101 29.65 1.45 -26.32
N ILE A 102 30.49 1.53 -25.28
CA ILE A 102 31.34 2.70 -25.01
C ILE A 102 32.38 2.85 -26.14
N LYS A 103 32.84 1.75 -26.73
CA LYS A 103 33.82 1.76 -27.82
C LYS A 103 33.31 2.31 -29.17
N VAL A 104 31.99 2.48 -29.38
CA VAL A 104 31.41 2.77 -30.71
C VAL A 104 30.32 3.84 -30.68
N ARG A 105 30.44 4.89 -29.88
CA ARG A 105 29.58 6.07 -30.05
C ARG A 105 30.29 7.08 -30.94
N PRO A 106 29.86 7.28 -32.21
CA PRO A 106 30.43 8.32 -33.05
C PRO A 106 30.22 9.69 -32.38
N PHE A 107 31.28 10.48 -32.31
CA PHE A 107 31.26 11.80 -31.68
C PHE A 107 30.24 12.70 -32.40
N ASN A 108 29.13 12.99 -31.73
CA ASN A 108 28.11 13.90 -32.25
C ASN A 108 28.28 15.26 -31.54
N ALA A 109 29.05 16.15 -32.17
CA ALA A 109 29.39 17.46 -31.63
C ALA A 109 28.15 18.27 -31.20
N ARG A 110 27.08 18.25 -32.00
CA ARG A 110 25.84 18.99 -31.72
C ARG A 110 25.14 18.48 -30.45
N LYS A 111 25.01 17.16 -30.31
CA LYS A 111 24.39 16.57 -29.10
C LYS A 111 25.26 16.82 -27.87
N ASN A 112 26.58 16.64 -27.98
CA ASN A 112 27.51 16.87 -26.88
C ASN A 112 27.51 18.32 -26.41
N PHE A 113 27.41 19.29 -27.33
CA PHE A 113 27.30 20.71 -26.99
C PHE A 113 25.98 21.05 -26.29
N LEU A 114 24.85 20.49 -26.76
CA LEU A 114 23.55 20.65 -26.08
C LEU A 114 23.56 20.03 -24.68
N TYR A 115 24.18 18.85 -24.51
CA TYR A 115 24.37 18.24 -23.21
C TYR A 115 25.25 19.11 -22.31
N ALA A 116 26.33 19.69 -22.83
CA ALA A 116 27.18 20.61 -22.07
C ALA A 116 26.40 21.84 -21.60
N ILE A 117 25.59 22.47 -22.45
CA ILE A 117 24.71 23.60 -22.05
C ILE A 117 23.72 23.16 -20.98
N LEU A 118 23.12 21.97 -21.13
CA LEU A 118 22.13 21.45 -20.16
C LEU A 118 22.79 21.16 -18.81
N VAL A 119 23.98 20.56 -18.81
CA VAL A 119 24.79 20.32 -17.60
C VAL A 119 25.15 21.64 -16.94
N VAL A 120 25.64 22.64 -17.69
CA VAL A 120 25.96 23.96 -17.15
C VAL A 120 24.72 24.62 -16.55
N ARG A 121 23.56 24.57 -17.21
CA ARG A 121 22.30 25.09 -16.66
C ARG A 121 21.86 24.39 -15.39
N VAL A 122 21.99 23.06 -15.33
CA VAL A 122 21.69 22.27 -14.13
C VAL A 122 22.66 22.61 -13.01
N VAL A 123 23.96 22.69 -13.28
CA VAL A 123 25.00 23.04 -12.30
C VAL A 123 24.79 24.45 -11.78
N ILE A 124 24.53 25.43 -12.64
CA ILE A 124 24.20 26.80 -12.22
C ILE A 124 22.93 26.82 -11.37
N ARG A 125 21.88 26.08 -11.75
CA ARG A 125 20.68 25.91 -10.91
C ARG A 125 21.01 25.26 -9.56
N LEU A 126 21.87 24.25 -9.53
CA LEU A 126 22.27 23.54 -8.32
C LEU A 126 23.08 24.46 -7.39
N LEU A 127 24.02 25.22 -7.96
CA LEU A 127 24.84 26.22 -7.27
C LEU A 127 24.02 27.42 -6.79
N GLN A 128 22.99 27.83 -7.51
CA GLN A 128 22.02 28.83 -7.08
C GLN A 128 21.06 28.33 -5.99
N LEU A 129 20.85 27.01 -5.90
CA LEU A 129 20.05 26.38 -4.83
C LEU A 129 20.89 26.03 -3.58
N LEU A 130 22.22 25.99 -3.71
CA LEU A 130 23.16 25.71 -2.62
C LEU A 130 23.25 26.76 -1.48
N PRO A 131 22.74 28.01 -1.57
CA PRO A 131 22.60 28.87 -0.39
C PRO A 131 21.52 28.37 0.58
N CYS A 132 20.60 27.50 0.13
CA CYS A 132 19.65 26.84 1.02
C CYS A 132 20.31 25.62 1.66
N SER A 133 21.05 25.89 2.73
CA SER A 133 21.30 24.97 3.84
C SER A 133 19.95 24.34 4.27
N THR A 134 19.57 23.27 3.57
CA THR A 134 18.48 22.38 3.99
C THR A 134 19.15 21.40 4.93
N GLY A 135 18.90 21.60 6.22
CA GLY A 135 19.59 20.90 7.31
C GLY A 135 19.72 19.41 7.02
N LYS A 136 20.95 18.89 7.17
CA LYS A 136 21.29 17.47 7.02
C LYS A 136 20.22 16.61 7.69
N ILE A 137 19.43 15.90 6.89
CA ILE A 137 18.39 15.01 7.40
C ILE A 137 19.11 13.76 7.90
N SER A 138 19.29 13.66 9.21
CA SER A 138 19.85 12.45 9.82
C SER A 138 18.89 11.27 9.61
N ILE A 139 19.36 10.24 8.90
CA ILE A 139 18.61 9.01 8.62
C ILE A 139 18.12 8.35 9.92
N GLN A 140 18.92 8.44 10.98
CA GLN A 140 18.58 7.87 12.29
C GLN A 140 17.37 8.58 12.92
N LEU A 141 17.28 9.91 12.78
CA LEU A 141 16.18 10.71 13.32
C LEU A 141 14.88 10.47 12.53
N VAL A 142 14.97 10.29 11.21
CA VAL A 142 13.82 9.97 10.35
C VAL A 142 13.22 8.60 10.64
N LYS A 143 14.04 7.62 11.03
CA LYS A 143 13.54 6.30 11.42
C LYS A 143 12.71 6.32 12.70
N GLN A 144 13.06 7.17 13.66
CA GLN A 144 12.32 7.30 14.91
C GLN A 144 11.02 8.09 14.74
N ASP A 145 11.04 9.19 13.99
CA ASP A 145 9.83 9.99 13.72
C ASP A 145 9.87 10.62 12.32
N PRO A 146 9.31 9.94 11.30
CA PRO A 146 9.30 10.46 9.93
C PRO A 146 8.35 11.66 9.74
N TYR A 147 7.36 11.84 10.63
CA TYR A 147 6.38 12.92 10.55
C TYR A 147 6.91 14.26 11.05
N ARG A 148 7.97 14.24 11.87
CA ARG A 148 8.65 15.44 12.35
C ARG A 148 9.24 16.28 11.22
N HIS A 149 9.65 15.64 10.12
CA HIS A 149 10.26 16.35 9.00
C HIS A 149 9.20 16.81 7.98
N LYS A 150 9.04 18.14 7.84
CA LYS A 150 7.99 18.78 7.04
C LYS A 150 7.90 18.26 5.59
N ILE A 151 9.03 17.92 4.97
CA ILE A 151 9.09 17.40 3.60
C ILE A 151 8.56 15.95 3.53
N LEU A 152 9.01 15.09 4.45
CA LEU A 152 8.61 13.67 4.48
C LEU A 152 7.14 13.51 4.82
N ARG A 153 6.63 14.29 5.78
CA ARG A 153 5.20 14.34 6.08
C ARG A 153 4.37 14.69 4.85
N LYS A 154 4.73 15.77 4.14
CA LYS A 154 4.02 16.19 2.91
C LYS A 154 4.02 15.11 1.83
N LEU A 155 5.14 14.41 1.63
CA LEU A 155 5.25 13.32 0.67
C LEU A 155 4.39 12.12 1.06
N THR A 156 4.43 11.75 2.34
CA THR A 156 3.65 10.64 2.90
C THR A 156 2.15 10.92 2.78
N ASP A 157 1.71 12.12 3.16
CA ASP A 157 0.31 12.55 3.06
C ASP A 157 -0.16 12.59 1.60
N ALA A 158 0.68 13.09 0.68
CA ALA A 158 0.35 13.13 -0.74
C ALA A 158 0.19 11.73 -1.34
N MET A 159 1.08 10.79 -0.99
CA MET A 159 0.99 9.40 -1.45
C MET A 159 -0.20 8.67 -0.83
N ALA A 160 -0.45 8.85 0.47
CA ALA A 160 -1.63 8.31 1.14
C ALA A 160 -2.91 8.83 0.49
N PHE A 161 -2.99 10.13 0.17
CA PHE A 161 -4.15 10.70 -0.51
C PHE A 161 -4.32 10.18 -1.95
N ARG A 162 -3.24 9.85 -2.67
CA ARG A 162 -3.35 9.24 -4.01
C ARG A 162 -3.90 7.82 -3.96
N VAL A 163 -3.59 7.05 -2.93
CA VAL A 163 -4.04 5.66 -2.77
C VAL A 163 -5.46 5.63 -2.19
N TYR A 164 -5.72 6.39 -1.13
CA TYR A 164 -6.98 6.33 -0.37
C TYR A 164 -7.94 7.49 -0.68
N GLY A 165 -7.55 8.45 -1.51
CA GLY A 165 -8.36 9.64 -1.81
C GLY A 165 -9.72 9.32 -2.43
N HIS A 166 -9.85 8.18 -3.10
CA HIS A 166 -11.13 7.73 -3.65
C HIS A 166 -12.14 7.26 -2.57
N TRP A 167 -11.68 7.01 -1.34
CA TRP A 167 -12.53 6.74 -0.17
C TRP A 167 -12.95 8.02 0.56
N ILE A 168 -12.36 9.18 0.20
CA ILE A 168 -12.63 10.47 0.82
C ILE A 168 -13.65 11.22 -0.04
N LYS A 169 -14.91 11.26 0.42
CA LYS A 169 -15.95 12.07 -0.23
C LYS A 169 -15.63 13.56 -0.05
N LYS A 170 -15.58 14.32 -1.15
CA LYS A 170 -15.44 15.79 -1.12
C LYS A 170 -16.76 16.43 -0.67
N GLY A 171 -16.98 16.56 0.64
CA GLY A 171 -17.98 17.46 1.23
C GLY A 171 -17.30 18.74 1.72
N GLU A 172 -18.00 19.88 1.63
CA GLU A 172 -17.45 21.22 1.95
C GLU A 172 -17.01 21.42 3.42
N GLY A 173 -17.29 20.46 4.30
CA GLY A 173 -16.92 20.50 5.72
C GLY A 173 -15.91 19.44 6.19
N GLN A 174 -15.25 18.68 5.31
CA GLN A 174 -14.36 17.59 5.73
C GLN A 174 -12.95 18.06 6.07
N ASN A 175 -12.58 17.99 7.35
CA ASN A 175 -11.22 18.27 7.81
C ASN A 175 -10.26 17.15 7.35
N ARG A 176 -9.28 17.49 6.50
CA ARG A 176 -8.36 16.52 5.87
C ARG A 176 -7.50 15.75 6.89
N ALA A 177 -7.33 16.30 8.07
CA ALA A 177 -6.61 15.69 9.19
C ALA A 177 -7.40 14.57 9.90
N ALA A 178 -8.72 14.49 9.69
CA ALA A 178 -9.58 13.48 10.32
C ALA A 178 -9.23 12.03 9.92
N LEU A 179 -8.45 11.83 8.86
CA LEU A 179 -7.94 10.51 8.46
C LEU A 179 -6.90 9.95 9.45
N PHE A 180 -6.29 10.82 10.25
CA PHE A 180 -5.15 10.50 11.11
C PHE A 180 -5.42 10.80 12.59
N GLU A 181 -6.66 11.17 12.95
CA GLU A 181 -7.06 11.34 14.35
C GLU A 181 -7.26 9.96 15.00
N ASN A 182 -6.38 9.62 15.95
CA ASN A 182 -6.49 8.40 16.76
C ASN A 182 -7.34 8.58 18.03
N ILE A 183 -8.05 9.71 18.14
CA ILE A 183 -8.91 10.00 19.30
C ILE A 183 -10.36 9.69 18.89
N HIS A 184 -11.05 8.87 19.68
CA HIS A 184 -12.47 8.63 19.49
C HIS A 184 -13.23 9.97 19.50
N LYS A 185 -14.09 10.21 18.50
CA LYS A 185 -14.94 11.41 18.39
C LYS A 185 -15.88 11.53 19.58
N THR A 186 -15.40 12.12 20.68
CA THR A 186 -16.17 12.46 21.88
C THR A 186 -17.13 13.63 21.64
N GLU A 187 -17.01 14.34 20.51
CA GLU A 187 -17.92 15.42 20.12
C GLU A 187 -19.38 14.95 19.98
N LEU A 188 -19.60 13.68 19.61
CA LEU A 188 -20.96 13.11 19.56
C LEU A 188 -21.60 13.05 20.95
N LYS A 189 -20.81 12.86 22.02
CA LYS A 189 -21.30 12.84 23.40
C LYS A 189 -21.66 14.25 23.88
N VAL A 190 -20.89 15.27 23.49
CA VAL A 190 -21.16 16.67 23.82
C VAL A 190 -22.43 17.16 23.10
N ILE A 191 -22.59 16.85 21.82
CA ILE A 191 -23.79 17.17 21.03
C ILE A 191 -25.02 16.42 21.55
N TYR A 192 -24.87 15.16 21.97
CA TYR A 192 -25.93 14.40 22.63
C TYR A 192 -26.34 15.05 23.96
N MET A 193 -25.38 15.45 24.79
CA MET A 193 -25.66 16.08 26.08
C MET A 193 -26.27 17.48 25.93
N SER A 194 -25.84 18.29 24.96
CA SER A 194 -26.43 19.61 24.69
C SER A 194 -27.86 19.54 24.14
N ASN A 195 -28.18 18.49 23.38
CA ASN A 195 -29.53 18.27 22.84
C ASN A 195 -30.48 17.60 23.84
N LEU A 196 -29.96 17.11 24.97
CA LEU A 196 -30.74 16.49 26.06
C LEU A 196 -31.05 17.44 27.21
N SER A 197 -30.44 18.62 27.25
CA SER A 197 -30.80 19.71 28.15
C SER A 197 -31.76 20.67 27.43
N PRO A 198 -33.09 20.59 27.64
CA PRO A 198 -33.99 21.64 27.19
C PRO A 198 -33.62 22.90 27.99
N SER A 199 -33.44 24.00 27.29
CA SER A 199 -33.38 25.34 27.86
C SER A 199 -34.56 25.55 28.82
N LEU A 200 -34.25 25.72 30.11
CA LEU A 200 -35.07 26.48 31.05
C LEU A 200 -34.79 27.96 30.85
#